data_AF-A0A7X9R4H1-F1
#
_entry.id   AF-A0A7X9R4H1-F1
#
_cell.length_a   1.000
_cell.length_b   1.000
_cell.length_c   1.000
_cell.angle_alpha   90.00
_cell.angle_beta   90.00
_cell.angle_gamma   90.00
#
_symmetry.space_group_name_H-M   'P 1'
#
loop_
_entity.id
_entity.type
_entity.pdbx_description
1 polymer ?
#
loop_
_entity_poly.entity_id
_entity_poly.type
_entity_poly.pdbx_seq_one_letter_code
_entity_poly.pdbx_strand_id
1 'polypeptide(L)' 'MLKLGYKASAEQFEPRELVELGVLAEAHGMDSATVSDHFQPWRHNGG' A
#
# COMPACT_ATOMS: atom_id res chain seq x y z
N MET A 1 22.59 8.85 -2.04
CA MET A 1 22.20 7.55 -1.46
C MET A 1 20.87 7.18 -2.07
N LEU A 2 20.69 5.94 -2.56
CA LEU A 2 19.43 5.48 -3.14
C LEU A 2 18.39 5.29 -2.01
N LYS A 3 17.13 5.62 -2.27
CA LYS A 3 16.00 5.32 -1.39
C LYS A 3 15.07 4.31 -2.04
N LEU A 4 14.57 3.36 -1.27
CA LEU A 4 13.64 2.33 -1.73
C LEU A 4 12.30 2.52 -1.02
N GLY A 5 11.20 2.55 -1.78
CA GLY A 5 9.86 2.76 -1.24
C GLY A 5 8.90 1.64 -1.64
N TYR A 6 7.82 1.51 -0.87
CA TYR A 6 6.71 0.61 -1.13
C TYR A 6 5.50 1.37 -1.71
N LYS A 7 4.92 0.88 -2.80
CA LYS A 7 3.64 1.36 -3.31
C LYS A 7 2.55 0.41 -2.81
N ALA A 8 1.79 0.87 -1.82
CA ALA A 8 0.64 0.15 -1.28
C ALA A 8 -0.51 0.20 -2.30
N SER A 9 -0.98 -0.97 -2.74
CA SER A 9 -2.03 -1.12 -3.75
C SER A 9 -3.42 -1.15 -3.09
N ALA A 10 -4.05 0.01 -2.96
CA ALA A 10 -5.44 0.12 -2.52
C ALA A 10 -6.42 -0.60 -3.45
N GLU A 11 -5.98 -0.94 -4.66
CA GLU A 11 -6.74 -1.67 -5.67
C GLU A 11 -6.72 -3.19 -5.47
N GLN A 12 -5.95 -3.70 -4.50
CA GLN A 12 -5.74 -5.14 -4.29
C GLN A 12 -6.03 -5.63 -2.88
N PHE A 13 -5.95 -4.74 -1.87
CA PHE A 13 -6.04 -5.12 -0.47
C PHE A 13 -7.09 -4.31 0.25
N GLU A 14 -7.83 -4.97 1.15
CA GLU A 14 -8.81 -4.33 2.01
C GLU A 14 -8.15 -3.29 2.95
N PRO A 15 -8.89 -2.28 3.44
CA PRO A 15 -8.29 -1.14 4.14
C PRO A 15 -7.40 -1.50 5.34
N ARG A 16 -7.79 -2.52 6.14
CA ARG A 16 -6.98 -2.95 7.28
C ARG A 16 -5.68 -3.62 6.82
N GLU A 17 -5.76 -4.56 5.89
CA GLU A 17 -4.59 -5.25 5.36
C GLU A 17 -3.61 -4.27 4.72
N LEU A 18 -4.12 -3.29 3.98
CA LEU A 18 -3.31 -2.23 3.35
C LEU A 18 -2.52 -1.40 4.39
N VAL A 19 -3.12 -1.10 5.54
CA VAL A 19 -2.43 -0.41 6.65
C VAL A 19 -1.31 -1.29 7.21
N GLU A 20 -1.58 -2.57 7.46
CA GLU A 20 -0.56 -3.49 7.99
C GLU A 20 0.60 -3.69 7.00
N LEU A 21 0.33 -3.66 5.68
CA LEU A 21 1.38 -3.68 4.66
C LEU A 21 2.27 -2.42 4.71
N GLY A 22 1.70 -1.24 5.02
CA GLY A 22 2.47 -0.02 5.26
C GLY A 22 3.38 -0.13 6.49
N VAL A 23 2.87 -0.70 7.59
CA VAL A 23 3.66 -0.98 8.80
C VAL A 23 4.80 -1.97 8.49
N LEU A 24 4.51 -3.04 7.74
CA LEU A 24 5.50 -4.03 7.33
C LEU A 24 6.58 -3.43 6.42
N ALA A 25 6.21 -2.49 5.54
CA ALA A 25 7.17 -1.79 4.70
C ALA A 25 8.20 -1.02 5.53
N GLU A 26 7.76 -0.26 6.54
CA GLU A 26 8.67 0.41 7.49
C GLU A 26 9.50 -0.60 8.28
N ALA A 27 8.87 -1.65 8.81
CA ALA A 27 9.56 -2.71 9.55
C ALA A 27 10.59 -3.50 8.72
N HIS A 28 10.51 -3.44 7.38
CA HIS A 28 11.44 -4.07 6.45
C HIS A 28 12.39 -3.06 5.79
N GLY A 29 12.46 -1.83 6.31
CA GLY A 29 13.47 -0.84 5.95
C GLY A 29 13.17 -0.05 4.68
N MET A 30 11.92 0.02 4.24
CA MET A 30 11.52 0.95 3.17
C MET A 30 11.55 2.39 3.69
N ASP A 31 12.06 3.31 2.87
CA ASP A 31 12.16 4.74 3.17
C ASP A 31 10.81 5.48 3.05
N SER A 32 9.86 4.91 2.32
CA SER A 32 8.54 5.51 2.09
C SER A 32 7.48 4.47 1.77
N ALA A 33 6.23 4.82 2.07
CA ALA A 33 5.03 4.14 1.59
C ALA A 33 4.15 5.15 0.84
N THR A 34 3.64 4.78 -0.33
CA THR A 34 2.75 5.62 -1.14
C THR A 34 1.53 4.83 -1.57
N VAL A 35 0.40 5.50 -1.84
CA VAL A 35 -0.86 4.88 -2.23
C VAL A 35 -1.53 5.70 -3.33
N SER A 36 -2.35 5.08 -4.17
CA SER A 36 -3.19 5.79 -5.14
C SER A 36 -4.54 6.13 -4.50
N ASP A 37 -5.02 7.35 -4.69
CA ASP A 37 -6.32 7.79 -4.18
C ASP A 37 -7.41 7.55 -5.23
N HIS A 38 -8.09 6.41 -5.14
CA HIS A 38 -9.17 6.03 -6.03
C HIS A 38 -10.52 6.28 -5.36
N PHE A 39 -11.44 6.91 -6.10
CA PHE A 39 -12.82 7.08 -5.62
C PHE A 39 -13.65 5.81 -5.76
N GLN A 40 -13.49 5.09 -6.89
CA GLN A 40 -14.20 3.85 -7.15
C GLN A 40 -13.29 2.65 -6.87
N PRO A 41 -13.85 1.52 -6.41
CA PRO A 41 -13.13 0.25 -6.39
C PRO A 41 -12.57 -0.07 -7.78
N TRP A 42 -11.33 -0.53 -7.83
CA TRP A 42 -10.71 -0.96 -9.08
C TRP A 42 -11.23 -2.31 -9.54
N ARG A 43 -11.79 -3.09 -8.60
CA ARG A 43 -12.51 -4.33 -8.85
C ARG A 43 -13.79 -4.33 -8.01
N HIS A 44 -14.76 -5.14 -8.41
CA HIS A 44 -16.00 -5.27 -7.63
C HIS A 44 -15.82 -6.12 -6.37
N ASN A 45 -14.76 -6.93 -6.29
CA ASN A 45 -14.47 -7.83 -5.18
C ASN A 45 -12.95 -7.99 -5.01
N GLY A 46 -12.50 -8.16 -3.76
CA GLY A 46 -11.11 -8.49 -3.42
C GLY A 46 -10.15 -7.33 -3.66
N GLY A 47 -10.55 -6.13 -3.23
CA GLY A 47 -9.98 -4.83 -3.58
C GLY A 47 -11.05 -3.87 -4.06
#